data_AF-A0A0Q5F0V3-F1
#
_entry.id   AF-A0A0Q5F0V3-F1
#
_cell.length_a   1.000
_cell.length_b   1.000
_cell.length_c   1.000
_cell.angle_alpha   90.00
_cell.angle_beta   90.00
_cell.angle_gamma   90.00
#
_symmetry.space_group_name_H-M   'P 1'
#
loop_
_entity.id
_entity.type
_entity.pdbx_description
1 polymer ?
#
loop_
_entity_poly.entity_id
_entity_poly.type
_entity_poly.pdbx_seq_one_letter_code
_entity_poly.pdbx_strand_id
1 'polypeptide(L)'
;MESYKRYSVAKAEKKRASDWLGNKEKIDSQSHKPYSLTSMKFSVQYAGQAYAGATNYHDSPAEFNAAMAEVIKRNFAALSADALALLAAKERAALVACKGDLEAVQAQIVAAECEADTTI
;
A
#
# COMPACT_ATOMS: atom_id res chain seq x y z
N MET A 1 -4.85 -20.66 -4.30
CA MET A 1 -4.12 -19.50 -4.83
C MET A 1 -4.70 -18.14 -4.43
N GLU A 2 -5.82 -18.07 -3.70
CA GLU A 2 -6.39 -16.78 -3.25
C GLU A 2 -5.46 -16.04 -2.27
N SER A 3 -4.75 -16.76 -1.40
CA SER A 3 -3.77 -16.16 -0.47
C SER A 3 -2.52 -15.67 -1.21
N TYR A 4 -2.06 -16.39 -2.24
CA TYR A 4 -0.96 -15.94 -3.11
C TYR A 4 -1.32 -14.66 -3.88
N LYS A 5 -2.55 -14.56 -4.42
CA LYS A 5 -3.04 -13.32 -5.05
C LYS A 5 -2.99 -12.14 -4.09
N ARG A 6 -3.45 -12.31 -2.84
CA ARG A 6 -3.40 -11.27 -1.80
C ARG A 6 -1.97 -10.83 -1.48
N TYR A 7 -1.03 -11.77 -1.40
CA TYR A 7 0.39 -11.44 -1.24
C TYR A 7 0.93 -10.64 -2.43
N SER A 8 0.64 -11.07 -3.66
CA SER A 8 1.07 -10.35 -4.88
C SER A 8 0.55 -8.90 -4.91
N VAL A 9 -0.73 -8.70 -4.55
CA VAL A 9 -1.32 -7.37 -4.43
C VAL A 9 -0.62 -6.53 -3.36
N ALA A 10 -0.42 -7.05 -2.16
CA ALA A 10 0.23 -6.33 -1.06
C ALA A 10 1.68 -5.94 -1.41
N LYS A 11 2.43 -6.83 -2.07
CA LYS A 11 3.78 -6.55 -2.59
C LYS A 11 3.78 -5.43 -3.62
N ALA A 12 2.84 -5.47 -4.58
CA ALA A 12 2.71 -4.44 -5.60
C ALA A 12 2.31 -3.08 -5.02
N GLU A 13 1.41 -3.05 -4.03
CA GLU A 13 1.02 -1.82 -3.32
C GLU A 13 2.20 -1.17 -2.58
N LYS A 14 2.94 -1.95 -1.78
CA LYS A 14 4.14 -1.45 -1.11
C LYS A 14 5.16 -0.92 -2.11
N LYS A 15 5.43 -1.67 -3.18
CA LYS A 15 6.39 -1.26 -4.22
C LYS A 15 5.95 0.06 -4.85
N ARG A 16 4.69 0.17 -5.29
CA ARG A 16 4.15 1.40 -5.88
C ARG A 16 4.28 2.60 -4.94
N ALA A 17 3.98 2.43 -3.66
CA ALA A 17 4.13 3.49 -2.67
C ALA A 17 5.61 3.92 -2.49
N SER A 18 6.52 2.94 -2.41
CA SER A 18 7.96 3.20 -2.28
C SER A 18 8.53 3.90 -3.52
N ASP A 19 8.20 3.41 -4.72
CA ASP A 19 8.64 4.00 -5.99
C ASP A 19 8.11 5.44 -6.12
N TRP A 20 6.86 5.68 -5.75
CA TRP A 20 6.25 7.00 -5.79
C TRP A 20 6.93 7.97 -4.82
N LEU A 21 7.27 7.54 -3.60
CA LEU A 21 8.04 8.35 -2.64
C LEU A 21 9.45 8.66 -3.15
N GLY A 22 10.05 7.76 -3.93
CA GLY A 22 11.31 8.00 -4.62
C GLY A 22 11.26 9.12 -5.66
N ASN A 23 10.06 9.55 -6.10
CA ASN A 23 9.95 10.68 -7.02
C ASN A 23 10.52 11.99 -6.44
N LYS A 24 10.58 12.15 -5.11
CA LYS A 24 11.19 13.33 -4.47
C LYS A 24 12.67 13.51 -4.84
N GLU A 25 13.34 12.44 -5.27
CA GLU A 25 14.75 12.43 -5.66
C GLU A 25 14.93 12.71 -7.16
N LYS A 26 13.85 12.73 -7.94
CA LYS A 26 13.89 13.09 -9.36
C LYS A 26 14.13 14.58 -9.52
N ILE A 27 14.87 14.92 -10.57
CA ILE A 27 15.16 16.29 -10.97
C ILE A 27 14.21 16.67 -12.11
N ASP A 28 13.53 17.80 -11.95
CA ASP A 28 12.69 18.38 -12.98
C ASP A 28 13.55 18.98 -14.09
N SER A 29 13.30 18.59 -15.33
CA SER A 29 14.12 18.99 -16.48
C SER A 29 13.98 20.46 -16.85
N GLN A 30 12.89 21.11 -16.43
CA GLN A 30 12.63 22.53 -16.73
C GLN A 30 13.31 23.44 -15.70
N SER A 31 13.11 23.14 -14.42
CA SER A 31 13.61 23.94 -13.30
C SER A 31 14.97 23.49 -12.76
N HIS A 32 15.46 22.31 -13.16
CA HIS A 32 16.68 21.68 -12.66
C HIS A 32 16.69 21.50 -11.13
N LYS A 33 15.51 21.39 -10.51
CA LYS A 33 15.33 21.23 -9.06
C LYS A 33 14.71 19.88 -8.72
N PRO A 34 14.94 19.35 -7.50
CA PRO A 34 14.22 18.18 -7.02
C PRO A 34 12.71 18.40 -7.03
N TYR A 35 11.97 17.33 -7.29
CA TYR A 35 10.52 17.35 -7.18
C TYR A 35 10.12 17.71 -5.74
N SER A 36 9.13 18.59 -5.61
CA SER A 36 8.62 19.03 -4.30
C SER A 36 7.16 18.64 -4.14
N LEU A 37 6.72 18.47 -2.89
CA LEU A 37 5.32 18.19 -2.57
C LEU A 37 4.48 19.46 -2.81
N THR A 38 3.75 19.48 -3.92
CA THR A 38 2.99 20.66 -4.37
C THR A 38 1.59 20.75 -3.78
N SER A 39 0.90 19.62 -3.62
CA SER A 39 -0.51 19.60 -3.20
C SER A 39 -0.77 18.53 -2.14
N MET A 40 -1.67 18.87 -1.22
CA MET A 40 -2.14 18.00 -0.14
C MET A 40 -3.60 18.32 0.11
N LYS A 41 -4.42 17.29 0.27
CA LYS A 41 -5.83 17.41 0.65
C LYS A 41 -6.08 16.52 1.86
N PHE A 42 -6.87 17.04 2.80
CA PHE A 42 -7.34 16.31 3.96
C PHE A 42 -8.84 16.52 4.09
N SER A 43 -9.55 15.48 4.52
CA SER A 43 -10.95 15.54 4.92
C SER A 43 -11.21 14.40 5.87
N VAL A 44 -12.07 14.61 6.86
CA VAL A 44 -12.51 13.60 7.81
C VAL A 44 -13.99 13.79 8.10
N GLN A 45 -14.65 12.72 8.50
CA GLN A 45 -16.08 12.71 8.76
C GLN A 45 -16.37 11.93 10.03
N TYR A 46 -17.27 12.44 10.86
CA TYR A 46 -17.83 11.71 11.99
C TYR A 46 -19.22 11.18 11.64
N ALA A 47 -19.52 9.94 12.06
CA ALA A 47 -20.86 9.37 12.01
C ALA A 47 -21.08 8.48 13.23
N GLY A 48 -22.30 8.51 13.77
CA GLY A 48 -22.67 7.65 14.90
C GLY A 48 -22.76 6.17 14.51
N GLN A 49 -23.16 5.88 13.28
CA GLN A 49 -23.22 4.54 12.70
C GLN A 49 -22.93 4.62 11.20
N ALA A 50 -21.89 3.90 10.76
CA ALA A 50 -21.55 3.83 9.33
C ALA A 50 -22.36 2.72 8.65
N TYR A 51 -23.45 3.09 8.00
CA TYR A 51 -24.22 2.20 7.11
C TYR A 51 -24.70 2.94 5.85
N ALA A 52 -25.07 2.18 4.82
CA ALA A 52 -25.56 2.72 3.55
C ALA A 52 -26.90 3.46 3.75
N GLY A 53 -26.94 4.75 3.41
CA GLY A 53 -28.11 5.61 3.59
C GLY A 53 -28.17 6.36 4.92
N ALA A 54 -27.15 6.25 5.78
CA ALA A 54 -27.04 7.12 6.95
C ALA A 54 -26.91 8.60 6.52
N THR A 55 -27.61 9.49 7.20
CA THR A 55 -27.63 10.94 6.90
C THR A 55 -26.89 11.76 7.97
N ASN A 56 -26.43 11.13 9.05
CA ASN A 56 -25.77 11.76 10.19
C ASN A 56 -24.24 11.84 10.03
N TYR A 57 -23.80 12.10 8.81
CA TYR A 57 -22.40 12.31 8.51
C TYR A 57 -22.05 13.79 8.69
N HIS A 58 -21.02 14.05 9.48
CA HIS A 58 -20.55 15.40 9.78
C HIS A 58 -19.15 15.59 9.23
N ASP A 59 -19.04 16.29 8.11
CA ASP A 59 -17.76 16.61 7.47
C ASP A 59 -16.98 17.63 8.30
N SER A 60 -15.66 17.51 8.27
CA SER A 60 -14.77 18.50 8.86
C SER A 60 -14.86 19.84 8.11
N PRO A 61 -14.85 20.98 8.82
CA PRO A 61 -14.82 22.31 8.20
C PRO A 61 -13.62 22.52 7.27
N ALA A 62 -13.80 23.35 6.24
CA ALA A 62 -12.78 23.59 5.22
C ALA A 62 -11.48 24.20 5.81
N GLU A 63 -11.61 25.08 6.79
CA GLU A 63 -10.50 25.74 7.47
C GLU A 63 -9.67 24.74 8.28
N PHE A 64 -10.34 23.80 8.96
CA PHE A 64 -9.68 22.71 9.66
C PHE A 64 -8.94 21.80 8.68
N ASN A 65 -9.55 21.48 7.55
CA ASN A 65 -8.93 20.66 6.51
C ASN A 65 -7.67 21.31 5.93
N ALA A 66 -7.70 22.61 5.69
CA ALA A 66 -6.53 23.37 5.24
C ALA A 66 -5.41 23.36 6.29
N ALA A 67 -5.74 23.61 7.57
CA ALA A 67 -4.77 23.57 8.65
C ALA A 67 -4.15 22.17 8.83
N MET A 68 -4.96 21.12 8.74
CA MET A 68 -4.49 19.73 8.80
C MET A 68 -3.59 19.38 7.63
N ALA A 69 -3.92 19.81 6.40
CA ALA A 69 -3.07 19.59 5.25
C ALA A 69 -1.67 20.21 5.45
N GLU A 70 -1.58 21.40 6.04
CA GLU A 70 -0.30 22.05 6.37
C GLU A 70 0.48 21.29 7.45
N VAL A 71 -0.21 20.79 8.49
CA VAL A 71 0.42 19.95 9.52
C VAL A 71 0.97 18.66 8.91
N ILE A 72 0.19 17.98 8.07
CA ILE A 72 0.64 16.77 7.37
C ILE A 72 1.84 17.10 6.48
N LYS A 73 1.86 18.27 5.82
CA LYS A 73 2.96 18.69 4.94
C LYS A 73 4.27 18.83 5.69
N ARG A 74 4.23 19.46 6.86
CA ARG A 74 5.41 19.62 7.75
C ARG A 74 5.92 18.28 8.27
N ASN A 75 5.01 17.32 8.50
CA ASN A 75 5.35 16.01 9.06
C ASN A 75 5.43 14.90 8.01
N PHE A 76 5.40 15.25 6.72
CA PHE A 76 5.21 14.28 5.64
C PHE A 76 6.29 13.20 5.59
N ALA A 77 7.54 13.56 5.91
CA ALA A 77 8.65 12.60 5.93
C ALA A 77 8.43 11.49 6.97
N ALA A 78 8.02 11.84 8.19
CA ALA A 78 7.73 10.87 9.24
C ALA A 78 6.46 10.06 8.91
N LEU A 79 5.38 10.74 8.52
CA LEU A 79 4.10 10.10 8.20
C LEU A 79 4.21 9.12 7.02
N SER A 80 5.02 9.44 6.01
CA SER A 80 5.25 8.54 4.87
C SER A 80 6.10 7.32 5.24
N ALA A 81 7.06 7.46 6.15
CA ALA A 81 7.83 6.33 6.68
C ALA A 81 6.93 5.37 7.46
N ASP A 82 6.04 5.89 8.31
CA ASP A 82 5.07 5.09 9.05
C ASP A 82 4.07 4.39 8.12
N ALA A 83 3.58 5.10 7.09
CA ALA A 83 2.71 4.51 6.08
C ALA A 83 3.38 3.36 5.31
N LEU A 84 4.66 3.52 4.94
CA LEU A 84 5.43 2.44 4.31
C LEU A 84 5.64 1.25 5.27
N ALA A 85 5.90 1.50 6.54
CA ALA A 85 6.05 0.45 7.55
C ALA A 85 4.75 -0.37 7.71
N LEU A 86 3.59 0.30 7.68
CA LEU A 86 2.27 -0.37 7.69
C LEU A 86 2.07 -1.24 6.44
N LEU A 87 2.43 -0.74 5.25
CA LEU A 87 2.35 -1.54 4.02
C LEU A 87 3.30 -2.76 4.07
N ALA A 88 4.51 -2.59 4.59
CA ALA A 88 5.45 -3.68 4.77
C ALA A 88 4.94 -4.73 5.77
N ALA A 89 4.25 -4.32 6.83
CA ALA A 89 3.63 -5.25 7.76
C ALA A 89 2.50 -6.06 7.10
N LYS A 90 1.66 -5.41 6.28
CA LYS A 90 0.61 -6.09 5.49
C LYS A 90 1.18 -7.10 4.49
N GLU A 91 2.24 -6.71 3.76
CA GLU A 91 2.95 -7.62 2.85
C GLU A 91 3.47 -8.86 3.59
N ARG A 92 4.15 -8.68 4.73
CA ARG A 92 4.67 -9.80 5.53
C ARG A 92 3.55 -10.72 6.03
N ALA A 93 2.46 -10.15 6.54
CA ALA A 93 1.32 -10.93 6.99
C ALA A 93 0.70 -11.75 5.85
N ALA A 94 0.55 -11.16 4.66
CA ALA A 94 0.04 -11.84 3.48
C ALA A 94 0.98 -12.95 2.98
N LEU A 95 2.30 -12.74 3.05
CA LEU A 95 3.30 -13.75 2.71
C LEU A 95 3.23 -14.95 3.64
N VAL A 96 3.13 -14.72 4.95
CA VAL A 96 2.99 -15.81 5.93
C VAL A 96 1.69 -16.60 5.67
N ALA A 97 0.60 -15.90 5.35
CA ALA A 97 -0.69 -16.53 5.06
C ALA A 97 -0.69 -17.38 3.77
N CYS A 98 0.20 -17.12 2.80
CA CYS A 98 0.27 -17.89 1.56
C CYS A 98 1.20 -19.10 1.62
N LYS A 99 1.84 -19.35 2.77
CA LYS A 99 2.75 -20.49 2.98
C LYS A 99 2.11 -21.83 2.54
N GLY A 100 0.89 -22.12 2.97
CA GLY A 100 0.20 -23.37 2.62
C GLY A 100 -0.11 -23.48 1.12
N ASP A 101 -0.47 -22.38 0.45
CA ASP A 101 -0.68 -22.38 -1.01
C ASP A 101 0.64 -22.67 -1.75
N LEU A 102 1.77 -22.14 -1.27
CA LEU A 102 3.08 -22.36 -1.88
C LEU A 102 3.60 -23.79 -1.65
N GLU A 103 3.40 -24.35 -0.46
CA GLU A 103 3.73 -25.74 -0.16
C GLU A 103 2.94 -26.71 -1.05
N ALA A 104 1.65 -26.45 -1.28
CA ALA A 104 0.83 -27.25 -2.17
C ALA A 104 1.31 -27.19 -3.64
N VAL A 105 1.72 -26.01 -4.12
CA VAL A 105 2.32 -25.86 -5.46
C VAL A 105 3.66 -26.59 -5.52
N GLN A 106 4.49 -26.48 -4.49
CA GLN A 106 5.77 -27.19 -4.44
C GLN A 106 5.60 -28.71 -4.50
N ALA A 107 4.61 -29.25 -3.80
CA ALA A 107 4.29 -30.68 -3.87
C ALA A 107 3.90 -31.12 -5.29
N GLN A 108 3.13 -30.30 -6.03
CA GLN A 108 2.78 -30.58 -7.42
C GLN A 108 4.00 -30.54 -8.35
N ILE A 109 4.93 -29.61 -8.13
CA ILE A 109 6.18 -29.53 -8.89
C ILE A 109 6.99 -30.80 -8.70
N VAL A 110 7.20 -31.22 -7.45
CA VAL A 110 7.96 -32.45 -7.14
C VAL A 110 7.31 -33.69 -7.77
N ALA A 111 5.98 -33.79 -7.71
CA ALA A 111 5.27 -34.89 -8.35
C ALA A 111 5.50 -34.92 -9.89
N ALA A 112 5.40 -33.76 -10.55
CA ALA A 112 5.64 -33.65 -11.98
C ALA A 112 7.09 -33.95 -12.38
N GLU A 113 8.07 -33.56 -11.56
CA GLU A 113 9.48 -33.86 -11.77
C GLU A 113 9.75 -35.38 -11.68
N CYS A 114 9.15 -36.07 -10.69
CA CYS A 114 9.29 -37.53 -10.58
C CYS A 114 8.64 -38.28 -11.75
N GLU A 115 7.48 -37.84 -12.24
CA GLU A 115 6.83 -38.44 -13.41
C GLU A 115 7.67 -38.27 -14.68
N ALA A 116 8.32 -37.12 -14.86
CA ALA A 116 9.21 -36.85 -15.98
C ALA A 116 10.46 -37.77 -15.98
N ASP A 117 11.04 -38.04 -14.80
CA ASP A 117 12.21 -38.91 -14.65
C ASP A 117 11.91 -40.40 -14.86
N THR A 118 10.65 -40.82 -14.74
CA THR A 118 10.25 -42.24 -14.90
C THR A 118 9.96 -42.62 -16.36
N THR A 119 10.04 -41.66 -17.29
CA THR A 119 9.73 -41.85 -18.72
C THR A 119 11.01 -41.98 -19.57
N ILE A 120 11.96 -42.82 -19.13
CA ILE A 120 13.17 -43.23 -19.88
C ILE A 120 13.30 -44.75 -19.85
#